data_AF-A0A226DW25-F1
#
_entry.id   AF-A0A226DW25-F1
#
_cell.length_a   1.000
_cell.length_b   1.000
_cell.length_c   1.000
_cell.angle_alpha   90.00
_cell.angle_beta   90.00
_cell.angle_gamma   90.00
#
_symmetry.space_group_name_H-M   'P 1'
#
loop_
_entity.id
_entity.type
_entity.pdbx_description
1 polymer ?
#
loop_
_entity_poly.entity_id
_entity_poly.type
_entity_poly.pdbx_seq_one_letter_code
_entity_poly.pdbx_strand_id
1 'polypeptide(L)'
;MVLGNITHLEIWETHDPSLLEELKTAFPNLVKLEVITCEEMDTRWDESGMELGVVLNACGGGWGAPKHLYIELPSYPDQIKDTIQVLVDTREMFVGLKTLEIGMMECENPRIHNLAENELDLFKQLLIALDEVDLVSIHDLYFGKETLRNILHFLESSKMYVSKFKMFQDGLTLSEIKL
;
A
#
# COMPACT_ATOMS: atom_id res chain seq x y z
N MET A 1 9.84 27.87 2.80
CA MET A 1 10.26 27.64 4.20
C MET A 1 10.74 26.19 4.28
N VAL A 2 11.87 25.90 4.92
CA VAL A 2 12.39 24.52 5.06
C VAL A 2 12.32 24.12 6.53
N LEU A 3 11.70 22.99 6.82
CA LEU A 3 11.45 22.44 8.14
C LEU A 3 12.31 21.18 8.38
N GLY A 4 13.64 21.32 8.22
CA GLY A 4 14.58 20.18 8.21
C GLY A 4 14.73 19.40 9.53
N ASN A 5 14.17 19.87 10.64
CA ASN A 5 14.20 19.13 11.91
C ASN A 5 13.02 18.15 12.05
N ILE A 6 12.05 18.21 11.15
CA ILE A 6 10.88 17.33 11.18
C ILE A 6 11.24 16.02 10.49
N THR A 7 11.15 14.93 11.26
CA THR A 7 11.41 13.56 10.81
C THR A 7 10.14 12.74 10.66
N HIS A 8 9.01 13.25 11.14
CA HIS A 8 7.71 12.61 11.06
C HIS A 8 6.67 13.65 10.64
N LEU A 9 5.93 13.35 9.58
CA LEU A 9 4.85 14.17 9.08
C LEU A 9 3.62 13.29 8.91
N GLU A 10 2.51 13.80 9.41
CA GLU A 10 1.21 13.17 9.39
C GLU A 10 0.23 14.17 8.78
N ILE A 11 -0.44 13.76 7.72
CA ILE A 11 -1.35 14.61 6.93
C ILE A 11 -2.73 13.96 6.98
N TRP A 12 -3.67 14.66 7.60
CA TRP A 12 -5.06 14.23 7.77
C TRP A 12 -5.97 14.98 6.81
N GLU A 13 -6.97 14.27 6.28
CA GLU A 13 -8.09 14.81 5.50
C GLU A 13 -7.66 15.74 4.37
N THR A 14 -6.59 15.35 3.68
CA THR A 14 -6.17 16.05 2.46
C THR A 14 -6.90 15.44 1.28
N HIS A 15 -7.69 16.23 0.54
CA HIS A 15 -8.36 15.76 -0.68
C HIS A 15 -7.65 16.20 -1.96
N ASP A 16 -6.59 17.00 -1.83
CA ASP A 16 -5.80 17.55 -2.93
C ASP A 16 -4.39 16.92 -2.93
N PRO A 17 -4.09 16.00 -3.85
CA PRO A 17 -2.79 15.36 -3.93
C PRO A 17 -1.66 16.33 -4.34
N SER A 18 -1.97 17.49 -4.94
CA SER A 18 -0.96 18.47 -5.30
C SER A 18 -0.26 19.08 -4.07
N LEU A 19 -0.95 19.09 -2.93
CA LEU A 19 -0.37 19.50 -1.65
C LEU A 19 0.84 18.64 -1.28
N LEU A 20 0.80 17.33 -1.55
CA LEU A 20 1.91 16.42 -1.27
C LEU A 20 3.16 16.80 -2.10
N GLU A 21 2.98 17.16 -3.37
CA GLU A 21 4.07 17.62 -4.23
C GLU A 21 4.71 18.91 -3.73
N GLU A 22 3.90 19.86 -3.28
CA GLU A 22 4.40 21.14 -2.74
C GLU A 22 5.17 20.95 -1.43
N LEU A 23 4.74 20.01 -0.59
CA LEU A 23 5.33 19.75 0.72
C LEU A 23 6.66 19.00 0.66
N LYS A 24 6.92 18.19 -0.38
CA LYS A 24 8.17 17.41 -0.56
C LYS A 24 9.44 18.17 -0.19
N THR A 25 9.57 19.39 -0.67
CA THR A 25 10.78 20.21 -0.50
C THR A 25 10.91 20.84 0.88
N ALA A 26 9.82 20.92 1.64
CA ALA A 26 9.82 21.50 2.97
C ALA A 26 10.41 20.55 4.02
N PHE A 27 10.42 19.23 3.78
CA PHE A 27 10.80 18.20 4.77
C PHE A 27 11.93 17.28 4.27
N PRO A 28 13.17 17.80 4.10
CA PRO A 28 14.26 17.04 3.48
C PRO A 28 14.80 15.86 4.30
N ASN A 29 14.47 15.77 5.60
CA ASN A 29 14.96 14.74 6.52
C ASN A 29 13.81 13.83 7.02
N LEU A 30 12.74 13.73 6.24
CA LEU A 30 11.57 12.97 6.62
C LEU A 30 11.90 11.47 6.69
N VAL A 31 11.64 10.86 7.85
CA VAL A 31 11.86 9.43 8.08
C VAL A 31 10.53 8.67 7.98
N LYS A 32 9.44 9.30 8.41
CA LYS A 32 8.10 8.72 8.40
C LYS A 32 7.10 9.71 7.79
N LEU A 33 6.30 9.21 6.85
CA LEU A 33 5.19 9.93 6.23
C LEU A 33 3.91 9.12 6.43
N GLU A 34 2.90 9.78 6.96
CA GLU A 34 1.54 9.25 7.08
C GLU A 34 0.58 10.14 6.31
N VAL A 35 -0.19 9.55 5.40
CA VAL A 35 -1.21 10.25 4.61
C VAL A 35 -2.53 9.54 4.83
N ILE A 36 -3.45 10.23 5.51
CA ILE A 36 -4.71 9.66 5.97
C ILE A 36 -5.84 10.49 5.36
N THR A 37 -6.72 9.85 4.60
CA THR A 37 -7.93 10.44 4.05
C THR A 37 -9.05 9.42 4.17
N CYS A 38 -10.04 9.77 4.98
CA CYS A 38 -11.10 8.85 5.38
C CYS A 38 -12.33 8.99 4.46
N GLU A 39 -12.59 10.21 3.99
CA GLU A 39 -13.83 10.54 3.27
C GLU A 39 -13.65 10.46 1.75
N GLU A 40 -14.61 9.82 1.07
CA GLU A 40 -14.68 9.79 -0.40
C GLU A 40 -14.98 11.16 -1.00
N MET A 41 -15.61 12.04 -0.23
CA MET A 41 -15.98 13.39 -0.63
C MET A 41 -15.35 14.43 0.29
N ASP A 42 -14.93 15.55 -0.30
CA ASP A 42 -14.47 16.69 0.48
C ASP A 42 -15.64 17.51 1.07
N THR A 43 -15.30 18.55 1.83
CA THR A 43 -16.30 19.46 2.44
C THR A 43 -17.19 20.22 1.44
N ARG A 44 -16.86 20.20 0.15
CA ARG A 44 -17.62 20.80 -0.95
C ARG A 44 -18.46 19.77 -1.70
N TRP A 45 -18.43 18.50 -1.28
CA TRP A 45 -19.06 17.35 -1.96
C TRP A 45 -18.40 17.00 -3.29
N ASP A 46 -17.15 17.42 -3.48
CA ASP A 46 -16.35 16.98 -4.63
C ASP A 46 -15.66 15.65 -4.29
N GLU A 47 -15.53 14.75 -5.27
CA GLU A 47 -14.80 13.49 -5.10
C GLU A 47 -13.35 13.75 -4.69
N SER A 48 -12.86 12.97 -3.74
CA SER A 48 -11.48 13.06 -3.25
C SER A 48 -10.49 12.71 -4.36
N GLY A 49 -9.50 13.56 -4.59
CA GLY A 49 -8.41 13.28 -5.54
C GLY A 49 -7.39 12.24 -5.02
N MET A 50 -7.63 11.66 -3.85
CA MET A 50 -6.73 10.76 -3.14
C MET A 50 -6.81 9.31 -3.62
N GLU A 51 -6.84 9.11 -4.93
CA GLU A 51 -6.74 7.78 -5.52
C GLU A 51 -5.37 7.15 -5.20
N LEU A 52 -5.33 5.83 -4.95
CA LEU A 52 -4.12 5.11 -4.54
C LEU A 52 -2.92 5.42 -5.43
N GLY A 53 -3.07 5.35 -6.75
CA GLY A 53 -1.96 5.58 -7.67
C GLY A 53 -1.47 7.03 -7.64
N VAL A 54 -2.37 7.99 -7.46
CA VAL A 54 -2.03 9.40 -7.37
C VAL A 54 -1.26 9.67 -6.09
N VAL A 55 -1.72 9.17 -4.95
CA VAL A 55 -1.08 9.34 -3.65
C VAL A 55 0.27 8.63 -3.60
N LEU A 56 0.37 7.40 -4.10
CA LEU A 56 1.64 6.67 -4.17
C LEU A 56 2.68 7.41 -5.01
N ASN A 57 2.28 7.92 -6.19
CA ASN A 57 3.16 8.75 -7.02
C ASN A 57 3.57 10.04 -6.31
N ALA A 58 2.63 10.68 -5.60
CA ALA A 58 2.91 11.87 -4.82
C ALA A 58 3.77 11.63 -3.58
N CYS A 59 3.82 10.40 -3.07
CA CYS A 59 4.76 9.96 -2.04
C CYS A 59 6.10 9.48 -2.64
N GLY A 60 6.13 9.20 -3.95
CA GLY A 60 7.31 8.78 -4.71
C GLY A 60 8.26 9.95 -5.02
N GLY A 61 9.54 9.78 -4.68
CA GLY A 61 10.60 10.74 -5.01
C GLY A 61 10.48 12.10 -4.28
N GLY A 62 11.61 12.81 -4.13
CA GLY A 62 11.63 14.18 -3.63
C GLY A 62 11.47 14.39 -2.12
N TRP A 63 10.83 13.47 -1.38
CA TRP A 63 10.67 13.51 0.09
C TRP A 63 11.96 13.17 0.89
N GLY A 64 13.12 13.03 0.23
CA GLY A 64 14.33 12.54 0.87
C GLY A 64 14.35 11.02 1.13
N ALA A 65 13.43 10.28 0.47
CA ALA A 65 13.17 8.84 0.64
C ALA A 65 12.82 8.48 2.09
N PRO A 66 11.55 8.69 2.53
CA PRO A 66 11.12 8.25 3.84
C PRO A 66 11.39 6.75 4.00
N LYS A 67 11.65 6.31 5.22
CA LYS A 67 11.83 4.89 5.53
C LYS A 67 10.51 4.21 5.85
N HIS A 68 9.52 4.98 6.30
CA HIS A 68 8.24 4.46 6.75
C HIS A 68 7.14 5.22 6.05
N LEU A 69 6.28 4.50 5.33
CA LEU A 69 5.13 5.07 4.64
C LEU A 69 3.85 4.38 5.14
N TYR A 70 2.93 5.19 5.62
CA TYR A 70 1.56 4.79 5.93
C TYR A 70 0.59 5.57 5.05
N ILE A 71 -0.31 4.87 4.39
CA ILE A 71 -1.36 5.47 3.59
C ILE A 71 -2.68 4.84 4.00
N GLU A 72 -3.66 5.66 4.34
CA GLU A 72 -5.05 5.25 4.55
C GLU A 72 -5.93 6.06 3.62
N LEU A 73 -6.70 5.37 2.77
CA LEU A 73 -7.50 5.96 1.70
C LEU A 73 -8.98 5.63 1.88
N PRO A 74 -9.89 6.45 1.32
CA PRO A 74 -11.31 6.26 1.49
C PRO A 74 -11.83 5.01 0.77
N SER A 75 -11.26 4.66 -0.39
CA SER A 75 -11.58 3.40 -1.09
C SER A 75 -10.47 2.94 -2.03
N TYR A 76 -10.39 1.61 -2.26
CA TYR A 76 -9.65 1.03 -3.39
C TYR A 76 -10.48 1.07 -4.66
N PRO A 77 -9.84 0.97 -5.83
CA PRO A 77 -10.51 0.56 -7.06
C PRO A 77 -11.39 -0.68 -6.83
N ASP A 78 -12.58 -0.69 -7.43
CA ASP A 78 -13.57 -1.78 -7.30
C ASP A 78 -13.01 -3.17 -7.65
N GLN A 79 -12.07 -3.21 -8.61
CA GLN A 79 -11.40 -4.42 -9.05
C GLN A 79 -10.02 -4.52 -8.41
N ILE A 80 -9.77 -5.63 -7.71
CA ILE A 80 -8.48 -5.88 -7.06
C ILE A 80 -7.30 -5.83 -8.05
N LYS A 81 -7.53 -6.22 -9.30
CA LYS A 81 -6.53 -6.13 -10.37
C LYS A 81 -6.01 -4.70 -10.55
N ASP A 82 -6.89 -3.71 -10.49
CA ASP A 82 -6.52 -2.31 -10.68
C ASP A 82 -5.66 -1.83 -9.51
N THR A 83 -6.00 -2.24 -8.28
CA THR A 83 -5.16 -2.02 -7.09
C THR A 83 -3.77 -2.66 -7.26
N ILE A 84 -3.71 -3.92 -7.66
CA ILE A 84 -2.43 -4.63 -7.87
C ILE A 84 -1.62 -3.93 -8.97
N GLN A 85 -2.26 -3.55 -10.07
CA GLN A 85 -1.61 -2.88 -11.21
C GLN A 85 -1.00 -1.56 -10.77
N VAL A 86 -1.75 -0.74 -10.04
CA VAL A 86 -1.26 0.53 -9.48
C VAL A 86 -0.03 0.31 -8.59
N LEU A 87 -0.04 -0.70 -7.72
CA LEU A 87 1.10 -1.01 -6.85
C LEU A 87 2.33 -1.50 -7.64
N VAL A 88 2.12 -2.26 -8.71
CA VAL A 88 3.21 -2.69 -9.61
C VAL A 88 3.78 -1.52 -10.41
N ASP A 89 2.92 -0.60 -10.86
CA ASP A 89 3.32 0.57 -11.65
C ASP A 89 4.08 1.59 -10.81
N THR A 90 3.82 1.62 -9.52
CA THR A 90 4.48 2.53 -8.55
C THR A 90 5.69 1.90 -7.86
N ARG A 91 6.09 0.67 -8.22
CA ARG A 91 7.13 -0.12 -7.53
C ARG A 91 8.46 0.57 -7.24
N GLU A 92 8.85 1.55 -8.06
CA GLU A 92 10.10 2.31 -7.86
C GLU A 92 10.11 3.07 -6.52
N MET A 93 8.93 3.38 -5.97
CA MET A 93 8.81 4.04 -4.67
C MET A 93 9.18 3.14 -3.49
N PHE A 94 9.19 1.81 -3.68
CA PHE A 94 9.50 0.88 -2.60
C PHE A 94 11.00 0.82 -2.30
N VAL A 95 11.84 1.32 -3.22
CA VAL A 95 13.29 1.30 -3.07
C VAL A 95 13.70 2.13 -1.86
N GLY A 96 14.30 1.47 -0.87
CA GLY A 96 14.76 2.09 0.37
C GLY A 96 13.71 2.20 1.47
N LEU A 97 12.45 1.85 1.21
CA LEU A 97 11.44 1.73 2.26
C LEU A 97 11.77 0.59 3.21
N LYS A 98 11.56 0.85 4.50
CA LYS A 98 11.64 -0.13 5.58
C LYS A 98 10.26 -0.68 5.91
N THR A 99 9.26 0.19 5.97
CA THR A 99 7.88 -0.25 6.19
C THR A 99 6.95 0.41 5.19
N LEU A 100 6.07 -0.40 4.61
CA LEU A 100 4.93 0.05 3.82
C LEU A 100 3.67 -0.47 4.49
N GLU A 101 2.75 0.43 4.81
CA GLU A 101 1.44 0.08 5.31
C GLU A 101 0.37 0.83 4.53
N ILE A 102 -0.56 0.07 3.95
CA ILE A 102 -1.67 0.60 3.16
C ILE A 102 -2.96 0.08 3.79
N GLY A 103 -3.77 1.01 4.29
CA GLY A 103 -5.08 0.76 4.86
C GLY A 103 -6.19 1.33 3.98
N MET A 104 -7.40 0.85 4.26
CA MET A 104 -8.64 1.47 3.82
C MET A 104 -9.48 1.79 5.03
N MET A 105 -10.24 2.88 4.95
CA MET A 105 -11.30 3.10 5.92
C MET A 105 -12.40 2.05 5.72
N GLU A 106 -12.68 1.30 6.78
CA GLU A 106 -13.76 0.32 6.96
C GLU A 106 -14.46 -0.19 5.68
N CYS A 107 -13.94 -1.26 5.08
CA CYS A 107 -14.73 -2.03 4.12
C CYS A 107 -15.78 -2.85 4.89
N GLU A 108 -17.02 -2.37 4.95
CA GLU A 108 -18.13 -3.05 5.65
C GLU A 108 -18.35 -4.51 5.21
N ASN A 109 -17.79 -4.92 4.06
CA ASN A 109 -17.85 -6.28 3.55
C ASN A 109 -16.49 -6.75 2.99
N PRO A 110 -15.69 -7.52 3.77
CA PRO A 110 -14.44 -8.07 3.28
C PRO A 110 -14.69 -8.99 2.08
N ARG A 111 -14.14 -8.62 0.92
CA ARG A 111 -14.28 -9.38 -0.32
C ARG A 111 -13.17 -10.42 -0.41
N ILE A 112 -13.54 -11.69 -0.62
CA ILE A 112 -12.57 -12.75 -0.91
C ILE A 112 -12.21 -12.68 -2.41
N HIS A 113 -10.94 -12.43 -2.70
CA HIS A 113 -10.40 -12.36 -4.05
C HIS A 113 -9.86 -13.72 -4.51
N ASN A 114 -10.42 -14.23 -5.61
CA ASN A 114 -9.85 -15.36 -6.33
C ASN A 114 -9.19 -14.81 -7.59
N LEU A 115 -7.87 -14.75 -7.60
CA LEU A 115 -7.14 -14.16 -8.71
C LEU A 115 -7.12 -15.12 -9.89
N ALA A 116 -7.48 -14.62 -11.07
CA ALA A 116 -7.21 -15.31 -12.33
C ALA A 116 -5.70 -15.44 -12.57
N GLU A 117 -5.28 -16.32 -13.47
CA GLU A 117 -3.86 -16.62 -13.71
C GLU A 117 -3.02 -15.36 -14.03
N ASN A 118 -3.54 -14.47 -14.87
CA ASN A 118 -2.90 -13.21 -15.22
C ASN A 118 -2.82 -12.22 -14.03
N GLU A 119 -3.83 -12.21 -13.16
CA GLU A 119 -3.84 -11.36 -11.96
C GLU A 119 -2.88 -11.90 -10.90
N LEU A 120 -2.80 -13.23 -10.78
CA LEU A 120 -1.84 -13.91 -9.92
C LEU A 120 -0.40 -13.64 -10.37
N ASP A 121 -0.12 -13.65 -11.67
CA ASP A 121 1.21 -13.32 -12.18
C ASP A 121 1.58 -11.85 -11.96
N LEU A 122 0.60 -10.95 -12.06
CA LEU A 122 0.79 -9.54 -11.69
C LEU A 122 1.05 -9.39 -10.18
N PHE A 123 0.33 -10.14 -9.34
CA PHE A 123 0.55 -10.15 -7.90
C PHE A 123 1.93 -10.70 -7.53
N LYS A 124 2.45 -11.72 -8.23
CA LYS A 124 3.83 -12.20 -8.04
C LYS A 124 4.86 -11.12 -8.36
N GLN A 125 4.64 -10.32 -9.41
CA GLN A 125 5.50 -9.18 -9.73
C GLN A 125 5.47 -8.14 -8.60
N LEU A 126 4.30 -7.87 -8.03
CA LEU A 126 4.17 -7.02 -6.86
C LEU A 126 4.96 -7.55 -5.66
N LEU A 127 4.85 -8.85 -5.35
CA LEU A 127 5.60 -9.47 -4.26
C LEU A 127 7.12 -9.36 -4.44
N ILE A 128 7.61 -9.51 -5.68
CA ILE A 128 9.03 -9.31 -6.02
C ILE A 128 9.44 -7.86 -5.75
N ALA A 129 8.65 -6.88 -6.21
CA ALA A 129 8.91 -5.46 -5.98
C ALA A 129 8.92 -5.11 -4.48
N LEU A 130 8.06 -5.74 -3.69
CA LEU A 130 7.98 -5.58 -2.25
C LEU A 130 9.05 -6.39 -1.49
N ASP A 131 9.84 -7.23 -2.16
CA ASP A 131 10.81 -8.09 -1.47
C ASP A 131 11.96 -7.27 -0.83
N GLU A 132 12.19 -6.06 -1.32
CA GLU A 132 13.19 -5.15 -0.75
C GLU A 132 12.71 -4.41 0.51
N VAL A 133 11.41 -4.43 0.81
CA VAL A 133 10.81 -3.76 1.97
C VAL A 133 10.83 -4.68 3.19
N ASP A 134 11.35 -4.22 4.33
CA ASP A 134 11.52 -5.08 5.53
C ASP A 134 10.17 -5.55 6.11
N LEU A 135 9.11 -4.75 6.00
CA LEU A 135 7.76 -5.08 6.50
C LEU A 135 6.68 -4.46 5.61
N VAL A 136 5.69 -5.26 5.21
CA VAL A 136 4.59 -4.82 4.36
C VAL A 136 3.25 -5.23 4.96
N SER A 137 2.38 -4.25 5.15
CA SER A 137 1.00 -4.45 5.58
C SER A 137 0.07 -3.86 4.51
N ILE A 138 -0.82 -4.68 3.96
CA ILE A 138 -1.90 -4.22 3.09
C ILE A 138 -3.16 -4.78 3.73
N HIS A 139 -3.96 -3.89 4.32
CA HIS A 139 -5.17 -4.26 5.02
C HIS A 139 -6.30 -4.59 4.04
N ASP A 140 -7.26 -5.36 4.53
CA ASP A 140 -8.47 -5.78 3.80
C ASP A 140 -8.26 -6.54 2.49
N LEU A 141 -7.09 -7.16 2.35
CA LEU A 141 -6.75 -7.99 1.20
C LEU A 141 -6.93 -9.49 1.53
N TYR A 142 -8.12 -10.01 1.28
CA TYR A 142 -8.45 -11.41 1.55
C TYR A 142 -8.41 -12.26 0.28
N PHE A 143 -7.67 -13.37 0.30
CA PHE A 143 -7.57 -14.28 -0.85
C PHE A 143 -8.28 -15.59 -0.61
N GLY A 144 -8.90 -16.14 -1.66
CA GLY A 144 -9.44 -17.49 -1.63
C GLY A 144 -8.33 -18.54 -1.50
N LYS A 145 -8.70 -19.72 -0.96
CA LYS A 145 -7.74 -20.78 -0.58
C LYS A 145 -6.76 -21.18 -1.67
N GLU A 146 -7.22 -21.35 -2.91
CA GLU A 146 -6.36 -21.75 -4.04
C GLU A 146 -5.39 -20.64 -4.42
N THR A 147 -5.86 -19.39 -4.48
CA THR A 147 -5.01 -18.21 -4.73
C THR A 147 -3.94 -18.09 -3.65
N LEU A 148 -4.35 -18.18 -2.38
CA LEU A 148 -3.43 -18.09 -1.26
C LEU A 148 -2.38 -19.21 -1.28
N ARG A 149 -2.78 -20.45 -1.57
CA ARG A 149 -1.85 -21.57 -1.73
C ARG A 149 -0.81 -21.29 -2.82
N ASN A 150 -1.22 -20.76 -3.96
CA ASN A 150 -0.32 -20.40 -5.05
C ASN A 150 0.66 -19.28 -4.66
N ILE A 151 0.18 -18.26 -3.96
CA ILE A 151 1.00 -17.16 -3.44
C ILE A 151 2.04 -17.68 -2.45
N LEU A 152 1.63 -18.48 -1.46
CA LEU A 152 2.54 -19.01 -0.44
C LEU A 152 3.59 -19.94 -1.07
N HIS A 153 3.20 -20.78 -2.03
CA HIS A 153 4.14 -21.61 -2.78
C HIS A 153 5.15 -20.78 -3.58
N PHE A 154 4.71 -19.67 -4.17
CA PHE A 154 5.59 -18.75 -4.88
C PHE A 154 6.61 -18.09 -3.93
N LEU A 155 6.16 -17.61 -2.77
CA LEU A 155 7.05 -17.02 -1.76
C LEU A 155 8.11 -18.02 -1.28
N GLU A 156 7.70 -19.26 -1.00
CA GLU A 156 8.61 -20.34 -0.58
C GLU A 156 9.63 -20.67 -1.68
N SER A 157 9.19 -20.88 -2.93
CA SER A 157 10.07 -21.20 -4.05
C SER A 157 11.02 -20.05 -4.40
N SER A 158 10.60 -18.81 -4.16
CA SER A 158 11.42 -17.60 -4.33
C SER A 158 12.28 -17.28 -3.10
N LYS A 159 12.20 -18.07 -2.02
CA LYS A 159 12.91 -17.87 -0.75
C LYS A 159 12.62 -16.53 -0.06
N MET A 160 11.42 -16.00 -0.25
CA MET A 160 10.95 -14.77 0.38
C MET A 160 10.40 -15.06 1.78
N TYR A 161 10.63 -14.15 2.72
CA TYR A 161 10.17 -14.30 4.10
C TYR A 161 8.67 -13.99 4.22
N VAL A 162 7.83 -15.01 4.28
CA VAL A 162 6.35 -14.86 4.40
C VAL A 162 5.95 -13.96 5.57
N SER A 163 6.66 -14.01 6.71
CA SER A 163 6.33 -13.28 7.93
C SER A 163 6.41 -11.76 7.82
N LYS A 164 7.08 -11.23 6.78
CA LYS A 164 7.17 -9.80 6.51
C LYS A 164 5.92 -9.24 5.82
N PHE A 165 5.16 -10.10 5.15
CA PHE A 165 3.92 -9.75 4.49
C PHE A 165 2.76 -9.99 5.47
N LYS A 166 2.30 -8.92 6.13
CA LYS A 166 1.23 -8.97 7.14
C LYS A 166 -0.17 -9.18 6.54
N MET A 167 -0.33 -8.95 5.23
CA MET A 167 -1.56 -9.24 4.48
C MET A 167 -1.98 -10.73 4.48
N PHE A 168 -1.14 -11.64 5.01
CA PHE A 168 -1.45 -13.07 5.14
C PHE A 168 -1.63 -13.53 6.60
N GLN A 169 -1.62 -12.63 7.58
CA GLN A 169 -1.51 -12.98 9.01
C GLN A 169 -2.84 -12.93 9.77
N ASP A 170 -3.91 -12.37 9.18
CA ASP A 170 -5.22 -12.40 9.81
C ASP A 170 -5.86 -13.78 9.71
N GLY A 171 -6.26 -14.28 10.89
CA GLY A 171 -6.37 -15.70 11.28
C GLY A 171 -7.40 -16.59 10.55
N LEU A 172 -8.04 -16.10 9.49
CA LEU A 172 -8.87 -16.91 8.60
C LEU A 172 -8.06 -17.63 7.52
N THR A 173 -6.86 -17.15 7.19
CA THR A 173 -6.08 -17.61 6.04
C THR A 173 -5.10 -18.75 6.35
N LEU A 174 -4.46 -18.74 7.52
CA LEU A 174 -3.44 -19.73 7.90
C LEU A 174 -4.00 -20.93 8.68
N SER A 175 -5.12 -20.78 9.39
CA SER A 175 -5.71 -21.85 10.22
C SER A 175 -6.40 -22.95 9.39
N GLU A 176 -6.73 -22.68 8.12
CA GLU A 176 -7.42 -23.61 7.21
C GLU A 176 -6.51 -24.27 6.16
N ILE A 177 -5.25 -23.84 6.06
CA ILE A 177 -4.23 -24.42 5.18
C ILE A 177 -3.34 -25.32 6.03
N LYS A 178 -3.74 -26.58 6.19
CA LYS A 178 -2.80 -27.64 6.54
C LYS A 178 -1.81 -27.77 5.38
N LEU A 179 -0.60 -27.27 5.57
CA LEU A 179 0.59 -27.63 4.78
C LEU A 179 0.90 -29.12 4.97
#